data_AF-Q728V5-F1
#
_entry.id   AF-Q728V5-F1
#
_cell.length_a   1.000
_cell.length_b   1.000
_cell.length_c   1.000
_cell.angle_alpha   90.00
_cell.angle_beta   90.00
_cell.angle_gamma   90.00
#
_symmetry.space_group_name_H-M   'P 1'
#
loop_
_entity.id
_entity.type
_entity.pdbx_description
1 polymer ?
#
loop_
_entity_poly.entity_id
_entity_poly.type
_entity_poly.pdbx_seq_one_letter_code
_entity_poly.pdbx_strand_id
1 'polypeptide(L)'
;MFRPLIILGALLLSVAACAPLQRGASGDALVSGAKPPLAITVPAMTPVVSGVATPQLYTELGFKAPRLYYRLYAPAAGASTGQAVTIIGEVPEGWQWSLDLSASLRDVDKGTVQFGGRDFEASTHVVDVTDDAFAAFALKNGTGPKKWLARRFTRLEEFRKVKIVLEYREPLPESFAGGLPTFGGDERLVAFAKRAQSVFDVAFGGAVSDVAAPVVAADVSQRGFTGLAGRMEPDTRYLFTDEK
;
A
#
# COMPACT_ATOMS: atom_id res chain seq x y z
N MET A 1 -39.53 23.84 26.52
CA MET A 1 -39.30 22.49 25.97
C MET A 1 -38.19 22.39 24.90
N PHE A 2 -37.42 23.45 24.57
CA PHE A 2 -36.39 23.41 23.50
C PHE A 2 -34.96 23.02 23.95
N ARG A 3 -34.63 23.14 25.24
CA ARG A 3 -33.31 22.80 25.78
C ARG A 3 -32.89 21.32 25.66
N PRO A 4 -33.76 20.32 25.91
CA PRO A 4 -33.34 18.92 25.79
C PRO A 4 -33.09 18.48 24.33
N LEU A 5 -33.78 19.08 23.35
CA LEU A 5 -33.58 18.77 21.93
C LEU A 5 -32.24 19.30 21.40
N ILE A 6 -31.80 20.47 21.87
CA ILE A 6 -30.51 21.06 21.48
C ILE A 6 -29.34 20.26 22.07
N ILE A 7 -29.46 19.78 23.31
CA ILE A 7 -28.44 18.94 23.95
C ILE A 7 -28.35 17.58 23.24
N LEU A 8 -29.48 16.97 22.89
CA LEU A 8 -29.49 15.71 22.15
C LEU A 8 -28.92 15.87 20.73
N GLY A 9 -29.21 16.98 20.05
CA GLY A 9 -28.65 17.31 18.74
C GLY A 9 -27.14 17.56 18.79
N ALA A 10 -26.65 18.29 19.80
CA ALA A 10 -25.22 18.52 20.01
C ALA A 10 -24.48 17.22 20.38
N LEU A 11 -25.11 16.34 21.17
CA LEU A 11 -24.56 15.04 21.53
C LEU A 11 -24.45 14.13 20.30
N LEU A 12 -25.51 14.06 19.46
CA LEU A 12 -25.48 13.30 18.20
C LEU A 12 -24.43 13.83 17.21
N LEU A 13 -24.25 15.15 17.12
CA LEU A 13 -23.19 15.77 16.32
C LEU A 13 -21.78 15.46 16.87
N SER A 14 -21.62 15.40 18.19
CA SER A 14 -20.33 15.06 18.82
C SER A 14 -19.95 13.58 18.65
N VAL A 15 -20.92 12.66 18.62
CA VAL A 15 -20.68 11.24 18.35
C VAL A 15 -20.33 11.01 16.88
N ALA A 16 -20.94 11.75 15.95
CA ALA A 16 -20.57 11.71 14.53
C ALA A 16 -19.16 12.27 14.25
N ALA A 17 -18.68 13.22 15.05
CA ALA A 17 -17.32 13.77 14.95
C ALA A 17 -16.22 12.81 15.45
N CYS A 18 -16.59 11.76 16.20
CA CYS A 18 -15.71 10.70 16.70
C CYS A 18 -15.88 9.38 15.95
N ALA A 19 -16.34 9.40 14.69
CA ALA A 19 -16.29 8.20 13.86
C ALA A 19 -14.82 7.73 13.79
N PRO A 20 -14.51 6.48 14.18
CA PRO A 20 -13.15 5.97 14.12
C PRO A 20 -12.66 6.03 12.68
N LEU A 21 -11.39 6.37 12.51
CA LEU A 21 -10.76 6.47 11.21
C LEU A 21 -10.86 5.13 10.46
N GLN A 22 -11.69 5.09 9.41
CA GLN A 22 -11.93 3.86 8.65
C GLN A 22 -10.95 3.75 7.48
N ARG A 23 -10.25 2.62 7.42
CA ARG A 23 -9.44 2.20 6.27
C ARG A 23 -9.73 0.76 5.96
N GLY A 24 -9.72 0.41 4.68
CA GLY A 24 -10.01 -0.95 4.25
C GLY A 24 -10.63 -1.01 2.86
N ALA A 25 -11.17 -2.18 2.52
CA ALA A 25 -11.86 -2.39 1.26
C ALA A 25 -13.24 -1.71 1.28
N SER A 26 -13.59 -1.04 0.17
CA SER A 26 -14.96 -0.56 -0.09
C SER A 26 -15.25 -0.72 -1.58
N GLY A 27 -16.28 -1.50 -1.93
CA GLY A 27 -16.53 -1.89 -3.33
C GLY A 27 -15.28 -2.50 -3.98
N ASP A 28 -14.83 -1.93 -5.09
CA ASP A 28 -13.59 -2.30 -5.79
C ASP A 28 -12.36 -1.50 -5.36
N ALA A 29 -12.48 -0.61 -4.38
CA ALA A 29 -11.41 0.28 -3.94
C ALA A 29 -10.72 -0.19 -2.65
N LEU A 30 -9.49 0.25 -2.45
CA LEU A 30 -8.91 0.41 -1.11
C LEU A 30 -9.05 1.87 -0.70
N VAL A 31 -9.67 2.12 0.45
CA VAL A 31 -10.05 3.47 0.88
C VAL A 31 -9.49 3.84 2.26
N SER A 32 -9.36 5.14 2.49
CA SER A 32 -9.04 5.73 3.79
C SER A 32 -9.85 6.99 4.02
N GLY A 33 -10.59 7.03 5.12
CA GLY A 33 -11.34 8.21 5.57
C GLY A 33 -10.49 9.30 6.23
N ALA A 34 -9.15 9.15 6.23
CA ALA A 34 -8.25 10.16 6.79
C ALA A 34 -8.37 11.47 6.01
N LYS A 35 -7.92 12.61 6.54
CA LYS A 35 -8.02 13.88 5.80
C LYS A 35 -6.71 14.17 5.04
N PRO A 36 -6.75 14.38 3.71
CA PRO A 36 -7.91 14.25 2.83
C PRO A 36 -8.24 12.77 2.54
N PRO A 37 -9.52 12.41 2.35
CA PRO A 37 -9.88 11.02 2.10
C PRO A 37 -9.24 10.50 0.82
N LEU A 38 -9.01 9.20 0.78
CA LEU A 38 -8.30 8.52 -0.29
C LEU A 38 -9.13 7.35 -0.79
N ALA A 39 -9.23 7.21 -2.11
CA ALA A 39 -9.71 6.01 -2.78
C ALA A 39 -8.71 5.59 -3.86
N ILE A 40 -8.39 4.30 -3.88
CA ILE A 40 -7.49 3.68 -4.86
C ILE A 40 -8.23 2.55 -5.54
N THR A 41 -8.33 2.59 -6.86
CA THR A 41 -8.92 1.52 -7.68
C THR A 41 -7.95 1.04 -8.76
N VAL A 42 -8.24 -0.13 -9.32
CA VAL A 42 -7.51 -0.71 -10.45
C VAL A 42 -8.53 -1.10 -11.53
N PRO A 43 -9.02 -0.16 -12.37
CA PRO A 43 -10.23 -0.36 -13.17
C PRO A 43 -10.19 -1.56 -14.15
N ALA A 44 -9.01 -1.93 -14.63
CA ALA A 44 -8.84 -3.05 -15.56
C ALA A 44 -8.68 -4.42 -14.87
N MET A 45 -8.77 -4.48 -13.53
CA MET A 45 -8.57 -5.68 -12.75
C MET A 45 -9.65 -5.87 -11.70
N THR A 46 -9.83 -7.11 -11.27
CA THR A 46 -10.79 -7.47 -10.22
C THR A 46 -10.07 -7.73 -8.90
N PRO A 47 -10.64 -7.27 -7.78
CA PRO A 47 -10.19 -7.67 -6.45
C PRO A 47 -10.14 -9.19 -6.24
N VAL A 48 -9.04 -9.69 -5.68
CA VAL A 48 -8.86 -11.11 -5.35
C VAL A 48 -8.90 -11.34 -3.84
N VAL A 49 -8.19 -10.49 -3.10
CA VAL A 49 -8.14 -10.56 -1.63
C VAL A 49 -7.91 -9.16 -1.08
N SER A 50 -8.49 -8.90 0.08
CA SER A 50 -8.22 -7.70 0.87
C SER A 50 -8.13 -8.07 2.34
N GLY A 51 -7.47 -7.24 3.13
CA GLY A 51 -7.35 -7.50 4.55
C GLY A 51 -6.45 -6.51 5.28
N VAL A 52 -6.13 -6.88 6.51
CA VAL A 52 -5.13 -6.21 7.34
C VAL A 52 -3.99 -7.18 7.65
N ALA A 53 -2.76 -6.69 7.59
CA ALA A 53 -1.57 -7.39 8.06
C ALA A 53 -0.85 -6.56 9.11
N THR A 54 -0.19 -7.24 10.04
CA THR A 54 0.59 -6.61 11.12
C THR A 54 1.98 -7.26 11.19
N PRO A 55 2.82 -7.06 10.15
CA PRO A 55 4.14 -7.67 10.10
C PRO A 55 5.01 -7.14 11.24
N GLN A 56 5.91 -7.98 11.76
CA GLN A 56 6.90 -7.53 12.73
C GLN A 56 8.11 -6.94 11.98
N LEU A 57 8.30 -5.63 12.11
CA LEU A 57 9.45 -4.92 11.55
C LEU A 57 10.54 -4.83 12.60
N TYR A 58 11.77 -5.20 12.23
CA TYR A 58 12.93 -5.01 13.08
C TYR A 58 13.39 -3.56 12.99
N THR A 59 13.48 -2.89 14.14
CA THR A 59 13.87 -1.50 14.27
C THR A 59 15.03 -1.39 15.27
N GLU A 60 15.62 -0.20 15.38
CA GLU A 60 16.69 0.09 16.34
C GLU A 60 16.24 -0.10 17.81
N LEU A 61 14.93 -0.02 18.08
CA LEU A 61 14.33 -0.21 19.41
C LEU A 61 13.56 -1.55 19.50
N GLY A 62 13.94 -2.54 18.70
CA GLY A 62 13.34 -3.88 18.67
C GLY A 62 12.19 -4.02 17.69
N PHE A 63 11.34 -5.04 17.87
CA PHE A 63 10.23 -5.29 16.96
C PHE A 63 9.07 -4.32 17.17
N LYS A 64 8.48 -3.87 16.06
CA LYS A 64 7.26 -3.05 16.02
C LYS A 64 6.38 -3.46 14.86
N ALA A 65 5.07 -3.41 15.09
CA ALA A 65 4.08 -3.84 14.12
C ALA A 65 3.25 -2.64 13.61
N PRO A 66 3.44 -2.21 12.35
CA PRO A 66 2.47 -1.34 11.70
C PRO A 66 1.19 -2.11 11.37
N ARG A 67 0.12 -1.38 11.04
CA ARG A 67 -1.09 -1.94 10.44
C ARG A 67 -1.07 -1.64 8.94
N LEU A 68 -1.14 -2.68 8.12
CA LEU A 68 -1.17 -2.57 6.66
C LEU A 68 -2.53 -3.03 6.15
N TYR A 69 -3.35 -2.09 5.68
CA TYR A 69 -4.58 -2.42 4.94
C TYR A 69 -4.18 -2.64 3.50
N TYR A 70 -4.54 -3.79 2.93
CA TYR A 70 -4.11 -4.14 1.59
C TYR A 70 -5.26 -4.66 0.74
N ARG A 71 -5.04 -4.59 -0.57
CA ARG A 71 -5.88 -5.24 -1.57
C ARG A 71 -5.01 -5.70 -2.73
N LEU A 72 -5.23 -6.95 -3.15
CA LEU A 72 -4.64 -7.56 -4.33
C LEU A 72 -5.70 -7.59 -5.42
N TYR A 73 -5.29 -7.22 -6.63
CA TYR A 73 -6.08 -7.26 -7.84
C TYR A 73 -5.40 -8.18 -8.85
N ALA A 74 -6.23 -8.93 -9.58
CA ALA A 74 -5.80 -9.72 -10.72
C ALA A 74 -6.78 -9.50 -11.88
N PRO A 75 -6.30 -9.61 -13.12
CA PRO A 75 -7.16 -9.60 -14.29
C PRO A 75 -8.11 -10.79 -14.29
N ALA A 76 -9.15 -10.69 -15.10
CA ALA A 76 -10.10 -11.78 -15.32
C ALA A 76 -9.36 -13.06 -15.74
N ALA A 77 -9.94 -14.22 -15.39
CA ALA A 77 -9.39 -15.51 -15.77
C ALA A 77 -9.15 -15.57 -17.31
N GLY A 78 -7.91 -15.89 -17.71
CA GLY A 78 -7.51 -15.96 -19.12
C GLY A 78 -6.97 -14.66 -19.75
N ALA A 79 -6.94 -13.54 -19.00
CA ALA A 79 -6.26 -12.31 -19.42
C ALA A 79 -4.79 -12.27 -18.97
N SER A 80 -4.12 -11.11 -19.12
CA SER A 80 -2.72 -10.83 -18.71
C SER A 80 -2.32 -11.52 -17.40
N THR A 81 -1.05 -11.87 -17.22
CA THR A 81 -0.54 -12.49 -15.98
C THR A 81 -0.17 -11.47 -14.91
N GLY A 82 -0.36 -10.18 -15.17
CA GLY A 82 -0.01 -9.11 -14.24
C GLY A 82 -0.93 -9.05 -13.01
N GLN A 83 -0.45 -8.49 -11.92
CA GLN A 83 -1.23 -8.24 -10.71
C GLN A 83 -0.95 -6.84 -10.19
N ALA A 84 -1.89 -6.28 -9.43
CA ALA A 84 -1.71 -5.00 -8.76
C ALA A 84 -1.99 -5.14 -7.27
N VAL A 85 -1.20 -4.45 -6.46
CA VAL A 85 -1.30 -4.41 -5.01
C VAL A 85 -1.45 -2.97 -4.58
N THR A 86 -2.37 -2.71 -3.67
CA THR A 86 -2.54 -1.40 -3.03
C THR A 86 -2.44 -1.60 -1.53
N ILE A 87 -1.67 -0.76 -0.84
CA ILE A 87 -1.48 -0.80 0.61
C ILE A 87 -1.62 0.61 1.19
N ILE A 88 -2.32 0.71 2.31
CA ILE A 88 -2.27 1.86 3.21
C ILE A 88 -1.70 1.36 4.53
N GLY A 89 -0.52 1.86 4.89
CA GLY A 89 0.23 1.49 6.09
C GLY A 89 0.18 2.57 7.16
N GLU A 90 -0.14 2.17 8.39
CA GLU A 90 -0.10 3.01 9.57
C GLU A 90 0.95 2.51 10.55
N VAL A 91 1.75 3.43 11.06
CA VAL A 91 2.69 3.15 12.15
C VAL A 91 2.00 3.24 13.52
N PRO A 92 2.51 2.51 14.54
CA PRO A 92 2.07 2.73 15.92
C PRO A 92 2.47 4.12 16.44
N GLU A 93 1.86 4.53 17.55
CA GLU A 93 2.19 5.79 18.24
C GLU A 93 3.68 5.85 18.61
N GLY A 94 4.28 7.05 18.52
CA GLY A 94 5.71 7.25 18.74
C GLY A 94 6.63 6.77 17.60
N TRP A 95 6.07 6.27 16.49
CA TRP A 95 6.83 5.83 15.31
C TRP A 95 6.45 6.60 14.05
N GLN A 96 7.30 6.54 13.04
CA GLN A 96 7.06 7.10 11.72
C GLN A 96 7.75 6.27 10.64
N TRP A 97 7.25 6.34 9.42
CA TRP A 97 7.90 5.71 8.28
C TRP A 97 9.23 6.42 7.96
N SER A 98 10.25 5.63 7.61
CA SER A 98 11.52 6.20 7.17
C SER A 98 11.37 6.89 5.81
N LEU A 99 12.28 7.84 5.54
CA LEU A 99 12.36 8.51 4.23
C LEU A 99 13.00 7.64 3.15
N ASP A 100 13.70 6.57 3.53
CA ASP A 100 14.14 5.56 2.56
C ASP A 100 12.94 4.72 2.12
N LEU A 101 12.43 5.04 0.93
CA LEU A 101 11.29 4.36 0.31
C LEU A 101 11.71 3.24 -0.66
N SER A 102 13.00 2.89 -0.67
CA SER A 102 13.50 1.81 -1.52
C SER A 102 12.78 0.51 -1.22
N ALA A 103 12.29 -0.16 -2.26
CA ALA A 103 11.65 -1.46 -2.15
C ALA A 103 12.68 -2.59 -1.95
N SER A 104 13.85 -2.41 -2.56
CA SER A 104 14.98 -3.34 -2.54
C SER A 104 16.30 -2.58 -2.63
N LEU A 105 17.39 -3.23 -2.23
CA LEU A 105 18.76 -2.75 -2.46
C LEU A 105 19.11 -2.66 -3.95
N ARG A 106 18.32 -3.31 -4.82
CA ARG A 106 18.54 -3.37 -6.27
C ARG A 106 17.46 -2.64 -7.08
N ASP A 107 16.82 -1.64 -6.48
CA ASP A 107 15.89 -0.78 -7.17
C ASP A 107 16.57 -0.04 -8.34
N VAL A 108 15.93 -0.07 -9.50
CA VAL A 108 16.35 0.64 -10.72
C VAL A 108 15.23 1.55 -11.21
N ASP A 109 15.51 2.34 -12.26
CA ASP A 109 14.50 3.19 -12.92
C ASP A 109 13.78 4.14 -11.92
N LYS A 110 14.52 4.70 -10.97
CA LYS A 110 13.95 5.54 -9.91
C LYS A 110 13.44 6.87 -10.48
N GLY A 111 12.34 7.36 -9.95
CA GLY A 111 11.78 8.65 -10.35
C GLY A 111 10.59 9.08 -9.51
N THR A 112 9.87 10.10 -9.99
CA THR A 112 8.62 10.58 -9.38
C THR A 112 7.52 10.55 -10.42
N VAL A 113 6.33 10.08 -10.03
CA VAL A 113 5.13 10.10 -10.87
C VAL A 113 3.96 10.70 -10.10
N GLN A 114 2.96 11.22 -10.82
CA GLN A 114 1.76 11.79 -10.20
C GLN A 114 0.55 10.87 -10.28
N PHE A 115 -0.16 10.80 -9.16
CA PHE A 115 -1.48 10.19 -9.03
C PHE A 115 -2.39 11.12 -8.23
N GLY A 116 -3.59 11.41 -8.73
CA GLY A 116 -4.54 12.29 -8.03
C GLY A 116 -3.97 13.67 -7.66
N GLY A 117 -3.06 14.21 -8.48
CA GLY A 117 -2.38 15.48 -8.24
C GLY A 117 -1.29 15.44 -7.16
N ARG A 118 -0.84 14.24 -6.75
CA ARG A 118 0.21 14.06 -5.74
C ARG A 118 1.39 13.26 -6.27
N ASP A 119 2.58 13.61 -5.84
CA ASP A 119 3.83 12.93 -6.20
C ASP A 119 4.02 11.63 -5.42
N PHE A 120 4.41 10.57 -6.13
CA PHE A 120 4.81 9.27 -5.60
C PHE A 120 6.23 8.96 -6.06
N GLU A 121 7.07 8.50 -5.13
CA GLU A 121 8.38 7.95 -5.46
C GLU A 121 8.19 6.61 -6.17
N ALA A 122 8.81 6.46 -7.32
CA ALA A 122 8.63 5.31 -8.20
C ALA A 122 9.94 4.53 -8.34
N SER A 123 9.91 3.21 -8.16
CA SER A 123 11.07 2.34 -8.37
C SER A 123 10.68 0.99 -8.99
N THR A 124 11.58 0.43 -9.80
CA THR A 124 11.40 -0.89 -10.43
C THR A 124 12.35 -1.88 -9.77
N HIS A 125 11.85 -3.05 -9.41
CA HIS A 125 12.63 -4.08 -8.73
C HIS A 125 12.11 -5.48 -9.06
N VAL A 126 12.83 -6.49 -8.56
CA VAL A 126 12.43 -7.89 -8.68
C VAL A 126 11.93 -8.38 -7.32
N VAL A 127 10.77 -9.03 -7.30
CA VAL A 127 10.23 -9.70 -6.11
C VAL A 127 10.37 -11.21 -6.31
N ASP A 128 11.08 -11.88 -5.41
CA ASP A 128 11.12 -13.35 -5.39
C ASP A 128 9.84 -13.89 -4.75
N VAL A 129 9.31 -15.00 -5.26
CA VAL A 129 8.09 -15.62 -4.73
C VAL A 129 8.25 -16.03 -3.26
N THR A 130 9.47 -16.30 -2.79
CA THR A 130 9.73 -16.60 -1.36
C THR A 130 9.52 -15.40 -0.45
N ASP A 131 9.65 -14.19 -1.00
CA ASP A 131 9.50 -12.91 -0.30
C ASP A 131 8.16 -12.24 -0.62
N ASP A 132 7.32 -12.83 -1.48
CA ASP A 132 6.03 -12.29 -1.89
C ASP A 132 4.95 -12.59 -0.84
N ALA A 133 4.29 -11.53 -0.33
CA ALA A 133 3.16 -11.64 0.59
C ALA A 133 1.97 -12.41 0.00
N PHE A 134 1.88 -12.49 -1.32
CA PHE A 134 0.73 -12.97 -2.07
C PHE A 134 1.04 -14.18 -2.95
N ALA A 135 2.17 -14.86 -2.72
CA ALA A 135 2.63 -16.00 -3.52
C ALA A 135 1.55 -17.07 -3.75
N ALA A 136 0.72 -17.36 -2.74
CA ALA A 136 -0.37 -18.35 -2.85
C ALA A 136 -1.41 -18.00 -3.93
N PHE A 137 -1.62 -16.71 -4.22
CA PHE A 137 -2.55 -16.24 -5.25
C PHE A 137 -1.95 -16.25 -6.66
N ALA A 138 -0.63 -16.25 -6.77
CA ALA A 138 0.08 -16.41 -8.04
C ALA A 138 -0.06 -17.84 -8.62
N LEU A 139 -0.27 -18.83 -7.74
CA LEU A 139 -0.32 -20.25 -8.08
C LEU A 139 -1.74 -20.74 -8.45
N LYS A 140 -2.79 -19.97 -8.18
CA LYS A 140 -4.19 -20.42 -8.33
C LYS A 140 -4.62 -20.69 -9.80
N ASN A 141 -3.79 -20.36 -10.79
CA ASN A 141 -4.05 -20.59 -12.23
C ASN A 141 -2.96 -21.46 -12.93
N GLY A 142 -2.15 -22.23 -12.19
CA GLY A 142 -1.11 -23.10 -12.74
C GLY A 142 0.28 -22.84 -12.15
N THR A 143 1.34 -22.95 -12.96
CA THR A 143 2.70 -22.61 -12.51
C THR A 143 2.84 -21.09 -12.44
N GLY A 144 2.58 -20.51 -11.28
CA GLY A 144 2.82 -19.08 -11.02
C GLY A 144 4.29 -18.67 -11.24
N PRO A 145 4.58 -17.38 -11.45
CA PRO A 145 5.94 -16.91 -11.67
C PRO A 145 6.82 -17.16 -10.44
N LYS A 146 8.07 -17.56 -10.68
CA LYS A 146 9.09 -17.67 -9.62
C LYS A 146 9.57 -16.29 -9.15
N LYS A 147 9.53 -15.30 -10.04
CA LYS A 147 9.93 -13.92 -9.78
C LYS A 147 9.01 -12.97 -10.52
N TRP A 148 8.73 -11.84 -9.91
CA TRP A 148 7.99 -10.74 -10.49
C TRP A 148 8.93 -9.61 -10.87
N LEU A 149 8.68 -8.99 -12.02
CA LEU A 149 9.10 -7.62 -12.29
C LEU A 149 8.04 -6.70 -11.68
N ALA A 150 8.41 -5.88 -10.71
CA ALA A 150 7.50 -5.02 -9.97
C ALA A 150 7.87 -3.54 -10.13
N ARG A 151 6.86 -2.69 -10.34
CA ARG A 151 6.97 -1.23 -10.25
C ARG A 151 6.20 -0.78 -9.03
N ARG A 152 6.90 -0.18 -8.07
CA ARG A 152 6.30 0.37 -6.85
C ARG A 152 6.23 1.88 -6.94
N PHE A 153 5.13 2.42 -6.44
CA PHE A 153 4.88 3.84 -6.24
C PHE A 153 4.57 4.04 -4.75
N THR A 154 5.40 4.82 -4.07
CA THR A 154 5.30 5.02 -2.62
C THR A 154 5.11 6.49 -2.29
N ARG A 155 4.21 6.79 -1.36
CA ARG A 155 4.00 8.13 -0.84
C ARG A 155 3.82 8.10 0.66
N LEU A 156 4.40 9.07 1.36
CA LEU A 156 4.17 9.30 2.78
C LEU A 156 3.13 10.41 2.94
N GLU A 157 2.22 10.22 3.89
CA GLU A 157 1.17 11.16 4.27
C GLU A 157 1.16 11.37 5.78
N GLU A 158 0.45 12.40 6.24
CA GLU A 158 0.25 12.69 7.67
C GLU A 158 1.58 12.75 8.45
N PHE A 159 2.54 13.53 7.97
CA PHE A 159 3.88 13.64 8.58
C PHE A 159 4.55 12.27 8.78
N ARG A 160 4.45 11.39 7.77
CA ARG A 160 5.03 10.03 7.74
C ARG A 160 4.37 9.05 8.70
N LYS A 161 3.18 9.34 9.21
CA LYS A 161 2.37 8.36 9.95
C LYS A 161 1.65 7.38 9.04
N VAL A 162 1.35 7.82 7.82
CA VAL A 162 0.68 7.01 6.80
C VAL A 162 1.60 6.81 5.61
N LYS A 163 1.56 5.60 5.04
CA LYS A 163 2.24 5.24 3.79
C LYS A 163 1.22 4.69 2.82
N ILE A 164 1.28 5.14 1.59
CA ILE A 164 0.52 4.60 0.47
C ILE A 164 1.51 3.89 -0.43
N VAL A 165 1.24 2.62 -0.74
CA VAL A 165 2.02 1.84 -1.70
C VAL A 165 1.09 1.34 -2.79
N LEU A 166 1.45 1.61 -4.04
CA LEU A 166 0.85 1.01 -5.23
C LEU A 166 1.93 0.17 -5.90
N GLU A 167 1.67 -1.10 -6.18
CA GLU A 167 2.65 -1.96 -6.84
C GLU A 167 1.99 -2.75 -7.95
N TYR A 168 2.47 -2.57 -9.17
CA TYR A 168 2.07 -3.39 -10.31
C TYR A 168 3.19 -4.38 -10.63
N ARG A 169 2.82 -5.62 -10.93
CA ARG A 169 3.76 -6.72 -11.16
C ARG A 169 3.40 -7.55 -12.38
N GLU A 170 4.41 -7.95 -13.15
CA GLU A 170 4.33 -8.91 -14.26
C GLU A 170 5.34 -10.04 -14.02
N PRO A 171 5.13 -11.27 -14.54
CA PRO A 171 6.15 -12.30 -14.50
C PRO A 171 7.49 -11.77 -15.03
N LEU A 172 8.58 -12.03 -14.32
CA LEU A 172 9.90 -11.56 -14.73
C LEU A 172 10.23 -12.14 -16.12
N PRO A 173 10.43 -11.29 -17.15
CA PRO A 173 10.81 -11.77 -18.48
C PRO A 173 12.17 -12.48 -18.44
N GLU A 174 12.33 -13.54 -19.24
CA GLU A 174 13.61 -14.27 -19.34
C GLU A 174 14.78 -13.35 -19.69
N SER A 175 14.52 -12.29 -20.46
CA SER A 175 15.53 -11.30 -20.83
C SER A 175 16.10 -10.50 -19.66
N PHE A 176 15.47 -10.58 -18.48
CA PHE A 176 15.95 -9.99 -17.22
C PHE A 176 16.35 -11.05 -16.18
N ALA A 177 16.46 -12.33 -16.56
CA ALA A 177 16.86 -13.39 -15.64
C ALA A 177 18.24 -13.16 -15.01
N GLY A 178 19.15 -12.49 -15.72
CA GLY A 178 20.48 -12.10 -15.23
C GLY A 178 20.51 -10.85 -14.35
N GLY A 179 19.37 -10.17 -14.16
CA GLY A 179 19.24 -8.91 -13.42
C GLY A 179 18.63 -7.78 -14.25
N LEU A 180 18.19 -6.73 -13.56
CA LEU A 180 17.68 -5.53 -14.19
C LEU A 180 18.84 -4.61 -14.62
N PRO A 181 18.74 -3.92 -15.76
CA PRO A 181 19.67 -2.85 -16.13
C PRO A 181 19.74 -1.77 -15.04
N THR A 182 20.96 -1.48 -14.58
CA THR A 182 21.20 -0.47 -13.53
C THR A 182 21.09 0.96 -14.06
N PHE A 183 21.41 1.17 -15.33
CA PHE A 183 21.37 2.47 -15.98
C PHE A 183 20.06 2.64 -16.76
N GLY A 184 19.52 3.85 -16.77
CA GLY A 184 18.27 4.17 -17.44
C GLY A 184 18.34 4.00 -18.97
N GLY A 185 17.18 3.96 -19.61
CA GLY A 185 17.05 3.92 -21.06
C GLY A 185 16.71 2.56 -21.68
N ASP A 186 16.54 1.50 -20.87
CA ASP A 186 16.01 0.23 -21.38
C ASP A 186 14.53 0.40 -21.77
N GLU A 187 14.23 0.34 -23.06
CA GLU A 187 12.87 0.54 -23.60
C GLU A 187 11.84 -0.42 -23.00
N ARG A 188 12.25 -1.63 -22.59
CA ARG A 188 11.35 -2.62 -21.99
C ARG A 188 10.95 -2.19 -20.57
N LEU A 189 11.90 -1.63 -19.81
CA LEU A 189 11.59 -1.05 -18.49
C LEU A 189 10.72 0.19 -18.63
N VAL A 190 10.98 1.05 -19.62
CA VAL A 190 10.12 2.22 -19.91
C VAL A 190 8.70 1.79 -20.27
N ALA A 191 8.56 0.80 -21.14
CA ALA A 191 7.26 0.25 -21.53
C ALA A 191 6.52 -0.38 -20.34
N PHE A 192 7.24 -1.13 -19.50
CA PHE A 192 6.70 -1.70 -18.26
C PHE A 192 6.26 -0.62 -17.28
N ALA A 193 7.09 0.40 -17.02
CA ALA A 193 6.77 1.50 -16.12
C ALA A 193 5.52 2.27 -16.58
N LYS A 194 5.36 2.50 -17.89
CA LYS A 194 4.17 3.13 -18.46
C LYS A 194 2.91 2.29 -18.24
N ARG A 195 2.99 0.98 -18.48
CA ARG A 195 1.87 0.05 -18.17
C ARG A 195 1.53 0.09 -16.69
N ALA A 196 2.54 -0.06 -15.84
CA ALA A 196 2.40 -0.06 -14.38
C ALA A 196 1.74 1.20 -13.84
N GLN A 197 2.07 2.38 -14.37
CA GLN A 197 1.44 3.62 -13.93
C GLN A 197 -0.03 3.68 -14.37
N SER A 198 -0.35 3.19 -15.57
CA SER A 198 -1.70 3.31 -16.15
C SER A 198 -2.79 2.46 -15.48
N VAL A 199 -2.43 1.49 -14.63
CA VAL A 199 -3.44 0.60 -14.01
C VAL A 199 -4.15 1.21 -12.81
N PHE A 200 -3.54 2.20 -12.15
CA PHE A 200 -4.05 2.77 -10.91
C PHE A 200 -4.85 4.05 -11.18
N ASP A 201 -6.01 4.15 -10.53
CA ASP A 201 -6.73 5.41 -10.38
C ASP A 201 -6.78 5.77 -8.89
N VAL A 202 -6.38 7.00 -8.57
CA VAL A 202 -6.19 7.48 -7.20
C VAL A 202 -6.87 8.83 -7.05
N ALA A 203 -7.85 8.89 -6.15
CA ALA A 203 -8.59 10.10 -5.84
C ALA A 203 -8.34 10.55 -4.40
N PHE A 204 -8.04 11.83 -4.23
CA PHE A 204 -7.96 12.49 -2.92
C PHE A 204 -9.13 13.46 -2.74
N GLY A 205 -9.66 13.56 -1.52
CA GLY A 205 -10.69 14.54 -1.15
C GLY A 205 -12.15 14.11 -1.36
N GLY A 206 -12.40 12.87 -1.80
CA GLY A 206 -13.75 12.32 -2.00
C GLY A 206 -14.43 11.86 -0.69
N ALA A 207 -15.71 11.53 -0.73
CA ALA A 207 -16.36 10.86 0.39
C ALA A 207 -15.99 9.37 0.42
N VAL A 208 -15.71 8.84 1.62
CA VAL A 208 -15.47 7.40 1.83
C VAL A 208 -16.64 6.85 2.65
N SER A 209 -17.18 5.72 2.22
CA SER A 209 -18.31 5.05 2.86
C SER A 209 -18.20 3.53 2.67
N ASP A 210 -18.98 2.78 3.44
CA ASP A 210 -19.10 1.31 3.35
C ASP A 210 -17.77 0.56 3.43
N VAL A 211 -16.88 1.00 4.32
CA VAL A 211 -15.59 0.34 4.56
C VAL A 211 -15.83 -0.98 5.28
N ALA A 212 -15.47 -2.09 4.62
CA ALA A 212 -15.53 -3.42 5.18
C ALA A 212 -14.65 -3.53 6.44
N ALA A 213 -15.11 -4.32 7.41
CA ALA A 213 -14.33 -4.61 8.59
C ALA A 213 -12.98 -5.25 8.20
N PRO A 214 -11.87 -4.88 8.84
CA PRO A 214 -10.57 -5.45 8.53
C PRO A 214 -10.54 -6.94 8.89
N VAL A 215 -10.16 -7.78 7.92
CA VAL A 215 -10.00 -9.23 8.09
C VAL A 215 -8.54 -9.61 7.87
N VAL A 216 -8.00 -10.51 8.69
CA VAL A 216 -6.69 -11.12 8.43
C VAL A 216 -6.91 -12.32 7.50
N ALA A 217 -6.50 -12.20 6.23
CA ALA A 217 -6.61 -13.32 5.30
C ALA A 217 -5.61 -14.44 5.68
N ALA A 218 -6.05 -15.70 5.59
CA ALA A 218 -5.20 -16.86 5.91
C ALA A 218 -4.13 -17.15 4.83
N ASP A 219 -4.41 -16.78 3.56
CA ASP A 219 -3.59 -17.14 2.39
C ASP A 219 -2.47 -16.11 2.08
N VAL A 220 -2.10 -15.25 3.04
CA VAL A 220 -1.04 -14.24 2.84
C VAL A 220 0.15 -14.46 3.78
N SER A 221 1.36 -14.18 3.29
CA SER A 221 2.61 -14.31 4.05
C SER A 221 2.91 -13.05 4.85
N GLN A 222 2.93 -13.17 6.19
CA GLN A 222 3.34 -12.07 7.08
C GLN A 222 4.80 -11.66 6.87
N ARG A 223 5.67 -12.61 6.50
CA ARG A 223 7.07 -12.33 6.16
C ARG A 223 7.16 -11.44 4.91
N GLY A 224 6.37 -11.74 3.88
CA GLY A 224 6.38 -10.95 2.66
C GLY A 224 5.90 -9.51 2.90
N PHE A 225 4.97 -9.31 3.84
CA PHE A 225 4.57 -7.97 4.26
C PHE A 225 5.69 -7.16 4.92
N THR A 226 6.69 -7.79 5.55
CA THR A 226 7.86 -7.07 6.08
C THR A 226 8.63 -6.35 4.96
N GLY A 227 8.81 -6.97 3.80
CA GLY A 227 9.47 -6.35 2.63
C GLY A 227 8.63 -5.26 1.97
N LEU A 228 7.32 -5.46 1.88
CA LEU A 228 6.38 -4.45 1.37
C LEU A 228 6.26 -3.23 2.28
N ALA A 229 6.33 -3.44 3.60
CA ALA A 229 6.23 -2.37 4.58
C ALA A 229 7.41 -1.41 4.55
N GLY A 230 8.62 -1.89 4.26
CA GLY A 230 9.86 -1.11 4.38
C GLY A 230 10.22 -0.84 5.84
N ARG A 231 10.81 0.34 6.12
CA ARG A 231 11.40 0.67 7.43
C ARG A 231 10.59 1.71 8.20
N MET A 232 10.61 1.57 9.53
CA MET A 232 10.10 2.57 10.48
C MET A 232 11.24 3.05 11.38
N GLU A 233 11.09 4.28 11.86
CA GLU A 233 12.01 4.91 12.80
C GLU A 233 11.21 5.58 13.93
N PRO A 234 11.81 5.79 15.12
CA PRO A 234 11.16 6.53 16.19
C PRO A 234 10.79 7.95 15.72
N ASP A 235 9.63 8.43 16.17
CA ASP A 235 9.23 9.81 15.97
C ASP A 235 9.88 10.68 17.04
N THR A 236 10.95 11.37 16.66
CA THR A 236 11.77 12.20 17.56
C THR A 236 10.97 13.30 18.25
N ARG A 237 9.80 13.70 17.72
CA ARG A 237 8.90 14.65 18.41
C ARG A 237 8.36 14.12 19.74
N TYR A 238 8.28 12.79 19.88
CA TYR A 238 7.86 12.12 21.12
C TYR A 238 9.04 11.76 22.03
N LEU A 239 10.29 11.91 21.58
CA LEU A 239 11.48 11.65 22.40
C LEU A 239 11.84 12.83 23.31
N PHE A 240 11.20 13.98 23.15
CA PHE A 240 11.46 15.20 23.93
C PHE A 240 10.28 15.64 24.81
N THR A 241 9.31 14.77 25.08
CA THR A 241 8.16 15.11 25.93
C THR A 241 8.37 14.83 27.43
N ASP A 242 9.57 14.42 27.84
CA ASP A 242 9.94 14.42 29.27
C ASP A 242 10.48 15.81 29.68
N GLU A 243 9.57 16.79 29.81
CA GLU A 243 9.72 17.89 30.78
C GLU A 243 8.32 18.43 31.16
N LYS A 244 7.71 17.81 32.19
CA LYS A 244 7.21 18.48 33.42
C LYS A 244 6.35 17.54 34.29
#